data_AF-A0A336ND61-F1
#
_entry.id   AF-A0A336ND61-F1
#
_cell.length_a   1.000
_cell.length_b   1.000
_cell.length_c   1.000
_cell.angle_alpha   90.00
_cell.angle_beta   90.00
_cell.angle_gamma   90.00
#
_symmetry.space_group_name_H-M   'P 1'
#
loop_
_entity.id
_entity.type
_entity.pdbx_description
1 polymer ?
#
loop_
_entity_poly.entity_id
_entity_poly.type
_entity_poly.pdbx_seq_one_letter_code
_entity_poly.pdbx_strand_id
1 'polypeptide(L)'
;MQQLDWLLAFLSDALKAKLQVKSGWICQDIERGVVQFAQGLSAPALLQAGNIVQKVRSDLQTINAVNQELILLDGLTRLITDVFEG
;
A
#
# COMPACT_ATOMS: atom_id res chain seq x y z
N MET A 1 -4.71 9.93 -8.78
CA MET A 1 -5.47 8.90 -8.03
C MET A 1 -5.15 7.48 -8.49
N GLN A 2 -5.14 7.21 -9.80
CA GLN A 2 -4.82 5.89 -10.37
C GLN A 2 -3.53 5.24 -9.82
N GLN A 3 -2.49 6.03 -9.52
CA GLN A 3 -1.25 5.52 -8.93
C GLN A 3 -1.46 4.96 -7.51
N LEU A 4 -2.29 5.60 -6.68
CA LEU A 4 -2.63 5.11 -5.35
C LEU A 4 -3.57 3.92 -5.43
N ASP A 5 -4.50 3.91 -6.40
CA ASP A 5 -5.35 2.75 -6.66
C ASP A 5 -4.52 1.50 -7.04
N TRP A 6 -3.52 1.69 -7.91
CA TRP A 6 -2.57 0.64 -8.27
C TRP A 6 -1.73 0.19 -7.09
N LEU A 7 -1.23 1.12 -6.27
CA LEU A 7 -0.45 0.78 -5.07
C LEU A 7 -1.29 -0.01 -4.05
N LEU A 8 -2.56 0.35 -3.87
CA LEU A 8 -3.49 -0.40 -3.04
C LEU A 8 -3.76 -1.80 -3.58
N ALA A 9 -3.94 -1.95 -4.89
CA ALA A 9 -4.08 -3.26 -5.52
C ALA A 9 -2.83 -4.13 -5.30
N PHE A 10 -1.64 -3.55 -5.48
CA PHE A 10 -0.36 -4.22 -5.25
C PHE A 10 -0.21 -4.68 -3.79
N LEU A 11 -0.49 -3.81 -2.81
CA LEU A 11 -0.42 -4.14 -1.39
C LEU A 11 -1.48 -5.19 -0.99
N SER A 12 -2.67 -5.11 -1.57
CA SER A 12 -3.72 -6.12 -1.38
C SER A 12 -3.27 -7.50 -1.86
N ASP A 13 -2.69 -7.58 -3.06
CA ASP A 13 -2.21 -8.84 -3.60
C ASP A 13 -0.97 -9.35 -2.86
N ALA A 14 -0.09 -8.47 -2.39
CA ALA A 14 1.04 -8.86 -1.55
C ALA A 14 0.57 -9.45 -0.22
N LEU A 15 -0.44 -8.84 0.42
CA LEU A 15 -1.05 -9.39 1.63
C LEU A 15 -1.69 -10.76 1.36
N LYS A 16 -2.47 -10.90 0.27
CA LYS A 16 -3.05 -12.18 -0.14
C LYS A 16 -1.95 -13.23 -0.38
N ALA A 17 -0.86 -12.85 -1.06
CA ALA A 17 0.29 -13.72 -1.28
C ALA A 17 0.91 -14.20 0.03
N LYS A 18 1.10 -13.29 1.00
CA LYS A 18 1.62 -13.62 2.33
C LYS A 18 0.71 -14.59 3.09
N LEU A 19 -0.60 -14.48 2.88
CA LEU A 19 -1.63 -15.35 3.45
C LEU A 19 -1.91 -16.60 2.60
N GLN A 20 -1.14 -16.86 1.55
CA GLN A 20 -1.31 -18.00 0.63
C GLN A 20 -2.66 -18.01 -0.11
N VAL A 21 -3.28 -16.85 -0.30
CA VAL A 21 -4.52 -16.67 -1.07
C VAL A 21 -4.18 -16.21 -2.49
N LYS A 22 -4.59 -16.98 -3.50
CA LYS A 22 -4.38 -16.64 -4.93
C LYS A 22 -5.62 -16.08 -5.64
N SER A 23 -6.79 -16.18 -5.01
CA SER A 23 -8.04 -15.72 -5.62
C SER A 23 -8.11 -14.18 -5.65
N GLY A 24 -8.65 -13.63 -6.74
CA GLY A 24 -8.94 -12.21 -6.86
C GLY A 24 -7.71 -11.30 -6.92
N TRP A 25 -6.58 -11.81 -7.46
CA TRP A 25 -5.42 -10.98 -7.74
C TRP A 25 -5.66 -10.04 -8.92
N ILE A 26 -5.24 -8.80 -8.75
CA ILE A 26 -5.40 -7.69 -9.70
C ILE A 26 -4.09 -7.51 -10.49
N CYS A 27 -2.94 -7.52 -9.80
CA CYS A 27 -1.62 -7.24 -10.35
C CYS A 27 -0.95 -8.50 -10.94
N GLN A 28 -1.64 -9.17 -11.88
CA GLN A 28 -1.17 -10.43 -12.48
C GLN A 28 0.04 -10.24 -13.41
N ASP A 29 0.14 -9.08 -14.05
CA ASP A 29 1.24 -8.68 -14.92
C ASP A 29 2.59 -8.60 -14.18
N ILE A 30 2.55 -8.30 -12.87
CA ILE A 30 3.72 -8.16 -12.00
C ILE A 30 3.71 -9.15 -10.83
N GLU A 31 3.07 -10.32 -10.99
CA GLU A 31 2.91 -11.35 -9.96
C GLU A 31 4.24 -11.65 -9.23
N ARG A 32 5.34 -11.77 -9.98
CA ARG A 32 6.67 -12.02 -9.41
C ARG A 32 7.11 -10.93 -8.43
N GLY A 33 6.87 -9.67 -8.76
CA GLY A 33 7.18 -8.54 -7.89
C GLY A 33 6.30 -8.53 -6.63
N VAL A 34 5.01 -8.85 -6.77
CA VAL A 34 4.08 -8.99 -5.65
C VAL A 34 4.55 -10.06 -4.67
N VAL A 35 4.90 -11.25 -5.18
CA VAL A 35 5.38 -12.38 -4.36
C VAL A 35 6.69 -12.03 -3.66
N GLN A 36 7.66 -11.44 -4.38
CA GLN A 36 8.94 -11.04 -3.80
C GLN A 36 8.77 -9.99 -2.69
N PHE A 37 7.92 -8.99 -2.92
CA PHE A 37 7.62 -7.97 -1.92
C PHE A 37 6.96 -8.56 -0.67
N ALA A 38 5.97 -9.45 -0.86
CA ALA A 38 5.28 -10.12 0.24
C ALA A 38 6.22 -10.96 1.12
N GLN A 39 7.29 -11.53 0.54
CA GLN A 39 8.26 -12.31 1.31
C GLN A 39 9.03 -11.44 2.31
N GLY A 40 9.35 -10.19 1.95
CA GLY A 40 10.15 -9.29 2.77
C GLY A 40 9.46 -8.68 3.98
N LEU A 41 8.11 -8.73 4.04
CA LEU A 41 7.33 -8.08 5.09
C LEU A 41 6.41 -9.06 5.82
N SER A 42 6.06 -8.77 7.07
CA SER A 42 5.03 -9.51 7.80
C SER A 42 3.62 -9.21 7.28
N ALA A 43 2.65 -10.10 7.51
CA ALA A 43 1.27 -9.83 7.12
C ALA A 43 0.68 -8.58 7.82
N PRO A 44 0.92 -8.34 9.13
CA PRO A 44 0.52 -7.09 9.77
C PRO A 44 1.14 -5.84 9.13
N ALA A 45 2.42 -5.89 8.75
CA ALA A 45 3.10 -4.77 8.10
C ALA A 45 2.49 -4.47 6.71
N LEU A 46 2.18 -5.50 5.92
CA LEU A 46 1.49 -5.34 4.63
C LEU A 46 0.09 -4.74 4.77
N LEU A 47 -0.68 -5.18 5.79
CA LEU A 47 -1.98 -4.60 6.10
C LEU A 47 -1.85 -3.12 6.51
N GLN A 48 -0.86 -2.80 7.35
CA GLN A 48 -0.60 -1.44 7.79
C GLN A 48 -0.21 -0.53 6.63
N ALA A 49 0.62 -1.01 5.70
CA ALA A 49 0.95 -0.29 4.48
C ALA A 49 -0.30 0.04 3.66
N GLY A 50 -1.19 -0.94 3.48
CA GLY A 50 -2.47 -0.73 2.79
C GLY A 50 -3.34 0.34 3.46
N ASN A 51 -3.44 0.31 4.78
CA ASN A 51 -4.20 1.30 5.55
C ASN A 51 -3.63 2.72 5.41
N ILE A 52 -2.31 2.88 5.44
CA ILE A 52 -1.65 4.18 5.25
C ILE A 52 -1.97 4.74 3.87
N VAL A 53 -1.78 3.95 2.81
CA VAL A 53 -2.05 4.39 1.43
C VAL A 53 -3.53 4.70 1.22
N GLN A 54 -4.43 3.93 1.83
CA GLN A 54 -5.88 4.16 1.76
C GLN A 54 -6.25 5.49 2.43
N LYS A 55 -5.62 5.81 3.56
CA LYS A 55 -5.82 7.09 4.25
C LYS A 55 -5.31 8.26 3.40
N VAL A 56 -4.08 8.18 2.86
CA VAL A 56 -3.52 9.20 1.95
C VAL A 56 -4.45 9.47 0.78
N ARG A 57 -4.97 8.41 0.15
CA ARG A 57 -5.94 8.50 -0.95
C ARG A 57 -7.21 9.25 -0.54
N SER A 58 -7.78 8.90 0.62
CA SER A 58 -8.96 9.56 1.15
C SER A 58 -8.72 11.04 1.46
N ASP A 59 -7.59 11.34 2.09
CA ASP A 59 -7.19 12.71 2.48
C ASP A 59 -7.01 13.59 1.23
N LEU A 60 -6.37 13.08 0.18
CA LEU A 60 -6.20 13.80 -1.10
C LEU A 60 -7.52 14.06 -1.84
N GLN A 61 -8.55 13.23 -1.64
CA GLN A 61 -9.87 13.43 -2.26
C GLN A 61 -10.75 14.41 -1.50
N THR A 62 -10.61 14.48 -0.17
CA THR A 62 -11.54 15.19 0.71
C THR A 62 -11.03 16.55 1.14
N ILE A 63 -9.71 16.75 1.18
CA ILE A 63 -9.11 17.97 1.71
C ILE A 63 -8.73 18.91 0.56
N ASN A 64 -9.66 19.80 0.18
CA ASN A 64 -9.46 20.81 -0.87
C ASN A 64 -8.55 22.00 -0.44
N ALA A 65 -8.11 22.07 0.82
CA ALA A 65 -7.43 23.25 1.39
C ALA A 65 -6.05 22.97 2.00
N VAL A 66 -5.57 21.71 2.01
CA VAL A 66 -4.25 21.33 2.51
C VAL A 66 -3.32 21.07 1.33
N ASN A 67 -2.04 21.40 1.51
CA ASN A 67 -1.01 21.19 0.51
C ASN A 67 -0.83 19.68 0.27
N GLN A 68 -1.16 19.20 -0.92
CA GLN A 68 -1.14 17.77 -1.28
C GLN A 68 0.25 17.14 -1.04
N GLU A 69 1.31 17.95 -1.18
CA GLU A 69 2.68 17.58 -0.86
C GLU A 69 2.86 17.15 0.60
N LEU A 70 2.21 17.83 1.56
CA LEU A 70 2.29 17.47 2.98
C LEU A 70 1.55 16.17 3.29
N ILE A 71 0.41 15.93 2.63
CA ILE A 71 -0.35 14.67 2.78
C ILE A 71 0.48 13.49 2.25
N LEU A 72 1.10 13.66 1.08
CA LEU A 72 1.98 12.65 0.50
C LEU A 72 3.22 12.42 1.38
N LEU A 73 3.84 13.49 1.88
CA LEU A 73 5.01 13.40 2.75
C LEU A 73 4.69 12.64 4.04
N ASP A 74 3.62 13.01 4.76
CA ASP A 74 3.19 12.30 5.98
C ASP A 74 2.92 10.82 5.69
N GLY A 75 2.23 10.52 4.58
CA GLY A 75 1.97 9.15 4.15
C GLY A 75 3.23 8.33 3.87
N LEU A 76 4.18 8.88 3.12
CA LEU A 76 5.44 8.22 2.79
C LEU A 76 6.33 8.04 4.03
N THR A 77 6.38 9.04 4.92
CA THR A 77 7.11 8.93 6.19
C THR A 77 6.57 7.78 7.03
N ARG A 78 5.23 7.66 7.17
CA ARG A 78 4.61 6.55 7.91
C ARG A 78 4.88 5.18 7.29
N LEU A 79 4.92 5.08 5.95
CA LEU A 79 5.31 3.83 5.31
C LEU A 79 6.73 3.42 5.71
N ILE A 80 7.66 4.37 5.78
CA ILE A 80 9.03 4.08 6.22
C ILE A 80 9.04 3.66 7.69
N THR A 81 8.51 4.49 8.58
CA THR A 81 8.63 4.30 10.04
C THR A 81 7.81 3.13 10.57
N ASP A 82 6.62 2.89 10.03
CA ASP A 82 5.64 1.97 10.62
C ASP A 82 5.59 0.62 9.89
N VAL A 83 6.22 0.49 8.72
CA VAL A 83 6.19 -0.73 7.88
C VAL A 83 7.58 -1.26 7.58
N PHE A 84 8.52 -0.39 7.17
CA PHE A 84 9.83 -0.84 6.71
C PHE A 84 10.91 -0.83 7.81
N GLU A 85 10.83 0.11 8.76
CA GLU A 85 11.78 0.25 9.87
C GLU A 85 11.21 -0.22 11.22
N GLY A 86 9.90 -0.51 11.27
CA GLY A 86 9.16 -0.96 12.45
C GLY A 86 9.35 -2.43 12.82
#